data_AF-A0A1F8GW59-F1
#
_entry.id   AF-A0A1F8GW59-F1
#
_cell.length_a   1.000
_cell.length_b   1.000
_cell.length_c   1.000
_cell.angle_alpha   90.00
_cell.angle_beta   90.00
_cell.angle_gamma   90.00
#
_symmetry.space_group_name_H-M   'P 1'
#
loop_
_entity.id
_entity.type
_entity.pdbx_description
1 polymer ?
#
loop_
_entity_poly.entity_id
_entity_poly.type
_entity_poly.pdbx_seq_one_letter_code
_entity_poly.pdbx_strand_id
1 'polypeptide(L)'
;MMGFFSRLFKPNSVKMAEMKKAKFSEFEKTFGGDKEFENNAKATWLVSRGNDLGDRGMLDDAQQDFEEAIRLQPDHLPAHVSRIIVYKKRGDKNRVEQLLKEMPEVMKIDGKVVATKLDALQQL
;
A
#
# COMPACT_ATOMS: atom_id res chain seq x y z
N MET A 1 23.02 16.84 -19.36
CA MET A 1 21.78 17.66 -19.40
C MET A 1 20.60 16.76 -19.04
N MET A 2 20.21 16.70 -17.77
CA MET A 2 19.02 15.97 -17.30
C MET A 2 18.02 17.02 -16.78
N GLY A 3 17.17 17.55 -17.65
CA GLY A 3 16.25 18.60 -17.22
C GLY A 3 15.44 19.14 -18.38
N PHE A 4 14.34 18.45 -18.72
CA PHE A 4 13.09 19.06 -19.23
C PHE A 4 11.99 17.97 -19.39
N PHE A 5 12.35 16.70 -19.60
CA PHE A 5 11.37 15.62 -19.81
C PHE A 5 10.83 14.94 -18.53
N SER A 6 11.52 15.07 -17.38
CA SER A 6 11.08 14.44 -16.11
C SER A 6 9.88 15.13 -15.44
N ARG A 7 9.52 16.34 -15.87
CA ARG A 7 8.32 17.07 -15.40
C ARG A 7 7.08 16.85 -16.28
N LEU A 8 7.25 16.36 -17.52
CA LEU A 8 6.13 16.14 -18.45
C LEU A 8 5.40 14.80 -18.27
N PHE A 9 6.01 13.83 -17.55
CA PHE A 9 5.47 12.49 -17.35
C PHE A 9 5.18 12.15 -15.89
N LYS A 10 4.97 13.14 -15.01
CA LYS A 10 4.36 12.88 -13.70
C LYS A 10 2.84 12.87 -13.88
N PRO A 11 2.17 11.71 -13.81
CA PRO A 11 0.72 11.68 -13.82
C PRO A 11 0.27 12.45 -12.57
N ASN A 12 -0.62 13.41 -12.73
CA ASN A 12 -1.18 14.11 -11.58
C ASN A 12 -2.07 13.15 -10.76
N SER A 13 -2.31 13.51 -9.50
CA SER A 13 -3.09 12.69 -8.55
C SER A 13 -4.49 12.32 -9.09
N VAL A 14 -5.09 13.18 -9.91
CA VAL A 14 -6.39 12.93 -10.57
C VAL A 14 -6.33 11.74 -11.52
N LYS A 15 -5.38 11.72 -12.46
CA LYS A 15 -5.21 10.60 -13.41
C LYS A 15 -4.94 9.28 -12.69
N MET A 16 -4.21 9.34 -11.57
CA MET A 16 -3.95 8.17 -10.72
C MET A 16 -5.21 7.67 -10.02
N ALA A 17 -6.06 8.56 -9.51
CA ALA A 17 -7.34 8.19 -8.89
C ALA A 17 -8.29 7.52 -9.90
N GLU A 18 -8.37 8.03 -11.12
CA GLU A 18 -9.17 7.43 -12.21
C GLU A 18 -8.67 6.03 -12.58
N MET A 19 -7.34 5.86 -12.70
CA MET A 19 -6.75 4.54 -12.97
C MET A 19 -7.07 3.52 -11.88
N LYS A 20 -7.02 3.92 -10.60
CA LYS A 20 -7.42 3.05 -9.48
C LYS A 20 -8.88 2.62 -9.62
N LYS A 21 -9.78 3.58 -9.85
CA LYS A 21 -11.21 3.29 -10.00
C LYS A 21 -11.49 2.34 -11.18
N ALA A 22 -10.84 2.58 -12.32
CA ALA A 22 -10.95 1.71 -13.49
C ALA A 22 -10.44 0.31 -13.19
N LYS A 23 -9.27 0.18 -12.56
CA LYS A 23 -8.67 -1.11 -12.20
C LYS A 23 -9.52 -1.90 -11.22
N PHE A 24 -10.08 -1.25 -10.21
CA PHE A 24 -10.95 -1.93 -9.23
C PHE A 24 -12.25 -2.37 -9.87
N SER A 25 -12.88 -1.52 -10.69
CA SER A 25 -14.10 -1.90 -11.41
C SER A 25 -13.87 -3.07 -12.37
N GLU A 26 -12.74 -3.09 -13.08
CA GLU A 26 -12.33 -4.20 -13.94
C GLU A 26 -12.12 -5.49 -13.12
N PHE A 27 -11.44 -5.38 -11.98
CA PHE A 27 -11.16 -6.51 -11.09
C PHE A 27 -12.46 -7.12 -10.54
N GLU A 28 -13.36 -6.28 -10.01
CA GLU A 28 -14.66 -6.70 -9.46
C GLU A 28 -15.53 -7.39 -10.50
N LYS A 29 -15.50 -6.92 -11.76
CA LYS A 29 -16.24 -7.56 -12.86
C LYS A 29 -15.65 -8.92 -13.25
N THR A 30 -14.34 -9.09 -13.14
CA THR A 30 -13.62 -10.27 -13.64
C THR A 30 -13.54 -11.38 -12.61
N PHE A 31 -13.27 -11.02 -11.35
CA PHE A 31 -13.00 -11.95 -10.25
C PHE A 31 -14.10 -11.96 -9.17
N GLY A 32 -15.21 -11.25 -9.42
CA GLY A 32 -16.29 -11.09 -8.46
C GLY A 32 -16.78 -12.41 -7.85
N GLY A 33 -17.12 -12.38 -6.56
CA GLY A 33 -17.75 -13.51 -5.85
C GLY A 33 -16.98 -14.00 -4.62
N ASP A 34 -15.67 -13.70 -4.55
CA ASP A 34 -14.84 -13.89 -3.36
C ASP A 34 -14.27 -12.55 -2.89
N LYS A 35 -14.91 -12.00 -1.86
CA LYS A 35 -14.55 -10.68 -1.32
C LYS A 35 -13.21 -10.69 -0.59
N GLU A 36 -12.78 -11.83 -0.05
CA GLU A 36 -11.48 -11.95 0.63
C GLU A 36 -10.35 -11.88 -0.41
N PHE A 37 -10.46 -12.68 -1.47
CA PHE A 37 -9.55 -12.62 -2.60
C PHE A 37 -9.49 -11.22 -3.23
N GLU A 38 -10.66 -10.61 -3.48
CA GLU A 38 -10.73 -9.26 -4.05
C GLU A 38 -10.05 -8.21 -3.17
N ASN A 39 -10.31 -8.22 -1.87
CA ASN A 39 -9.73 -7.26 -0.94
C ASN A 39 -8.22 -7.41 -0.87
N ASN A 40 -7.71 -8.65 -0.81
CA ASN A 40 -6.28 -8.93 -0.82
C ASN A 40 -5.60 -8.46 -2.12
N ALA A 41 -6.19 -8.75 -3.27
CA ALA A 41 -5.65 -8.31 -4.55
C ALA A 41 -5.64 -6.77 -4.69
N LYS A 42 -6.73 -6.10 -4.27
CA LYS A 42 -6.82 -4.63 -4.24
C LYS A 42 -5.79 -4.04 -3.27
N ALA A 43 -5.62 -4.63 -2.08
CA ALA A 43 -4.61 -4.22 -1.10
C ALA A 43 -3.19 -4.37 -1.66
N THR A 44 -2.88 -5.48 -2.32
CA THR A 44 -1.59 -5.71 -2.97
C THR A 44 -1.30 -4.68 -4.07
N TRP A 45 -2.31 -4.36 -4.89
CA TRP A 45 -2.18 -3.34 -5.93
C TRP A 45 -1.93 -1.95 -5.34
N LEU A 46 -2.66 -1.58 -4.28
CA LEU A 46 -2.47 -0.32 -3.57
C LEU A 46 -1.07 -0.20 -2.95
N VAL A 47 -0.56 -1.29 -2.36
CA VAL A 47 0.81 -1.30 -1.83
C VAL A 47 1.83 -1.07 -2.94
N SER A 48 1.68 -1.76 -4.07
CA SER A 48 2.58 -1.60 -5.22
C SER A 48 2.58 -0.15 -5.74
N ARG A 49 1.38 0.46 -5.86
CA ARG A 49 1.26 1.86 -6.28
C ARG A 49 1.80 2.83 -5.24
N GLY A 50 1.48 2.62 -3.98
CA GLY A 50 1.96 3.45 -2.87
C GLY A 50 3.48 3.44 -2.78
N ASN A 51 4.14 2.30 -3.04
CA ASN A 51 5.60 2.22 -3.09
C ASN A 51 6.17 3.07 -4.25
N ASP A 52 5.63 2.96 -5.47
CA ASP A 52 6.03 3.82 -6.61
C ASP A 52 5.82 5.31 -6.32
N LEU A 53 4.71 5.68 -5.69
CA LEU A 53 4.45 7.05 -5.25
C LEU A 53 5.47 7.51 -4.20
N GLY A 54 5.80 6.65 -3.24
CA GLY A 54 6.79 6.92 -2.20
C GLY A 54 8.20 7.12 -2.75
N ASP A 55 8.58 6.37 -3.78
CA ASP A 55 9.87 6.50 -4.47
C ASP A 55 9.94 7.80 -5.31
N ARG A 56 8.80 8.30 -5.77
CA ARG A 56 8.66 9.61 -6.44
C ARG A 56 8.58 10.79 -5.46
N GLY A 57 8.61 10.53 -4.15
CA GLY A 57 8.49 11.52 -3.08
C GLY A 57 7.05 12.00 -2.83
N MET A 58 6.04 11.35 -3.43
CA MET A 58 4.62 11.65 -3.25
C MET A 58 4.10 10.94 -1.99
N LEU A 59 4.67 11.29 -0.83
CA LEU A 59 4.49 10.56 0.43
C LEU A 59 3.05 10.59 0.95
N ASP A 60 2.31 11.68 0.70
CA ASP A 60 0.91 11.80 1.15
C ASP A 60 -0.02 10.88 0.35
N ASP A 61 0.15 10.83 -0.98
CA ASP A 61 -0.61 9.92 -1.84
C ASP A 61 -0.25 8.44 -1.54
N ALA A 62 1.03 8.16 -1.30
CA ALA A 62 1.49 6.83 -0.88
C ALA A 62 0.84 6.40 0.44
N GLN A 63 0.79 7.30 1.42
CA GLN A 63 0.14 7.04 2.70
C GLN A 63 -1.34 6.72 2.54
N GLN A 64 -2.08 7.47 1.70
CA GLN A 64 -3.49 7.22 1.45
C GLN A 64 -3.72 5.81 0.87
N ASP A 65 -2.84 5.36 -0.01
CA ASP A 65 -2.93 4.00 -0.58
C ASP A 65 -2.67 2.91 0.45
N PHE A 66 -1.68 3.08 1.31
CA PHE A 66 -1.43 2.11 2.39
C PHE A 66 -2.58 2.08 3.40
N GLU A 67 -3.17 3.23 3.73
CA GLU A 67 -4.34 3.30 4.62
C GLU A 67 -5.58 2.67 3.99
N GLU A 68 -5.77 2.82 2.69
CA GLU A 68 -6.83 2.12 1.96
C GLU A 68 -6.59 0.60 1.90
N ALA A 69 -5.35 0.16 1.67
CA ALA A 69 -5.00 -1.26 1.68
C ALA A 69 -5.31 -1.90 3.04
N ILE A 70 -4.93 -1.22 4.14
CA ILE A 70 -5.24 -1.67 5.51
C ILE A 70 -6.75 -1.68 5.77
N ARG A 71 -7.51 -0.72 5.23
CA ARG A 71 -8.98 -0.72 5.36
C ARG A 71 -9.63 -1.90 4.63
N LEU A 72 -9.09 -2.33 3.49
CA LEU A 72 -9.59 -3.48 2.75
C LEU A 72 -9.20 -4.80 3.42
N GLN A 73 -7.96 -4.88 3.88
CA GLN A 73 -7.42 -6.04 4.59
C GLN A 73 -6.60 -5.56 5.81
N PRO A 74 -7.20 -5.57 7.02
CA PRO A 74 -6.56 -5.05 8.23
C PRO A 74 -5.26 -5.74 8.60
N ASP A 75 -5.10 -7.01 8.24
CA ASP A 75 -3.91 -7.84 8.52
C ASP A 75 -2.88 -7.88 7.39
N HIS A 76 -3.01 -7.01 6.37
CA HIS A 76 -2.10 -6.96 5.23
C HIS A 76 -0.73 -6.39 5.62
N LEU A 77 0.16 -7.26 6.09
CA LEU A 77 1.48 -6.88 6.63
C LEU A 77 2.33 -6.00 5.70
N PRO A 78 2.39 -6.23 4.37
CA PRO A 78 3.13 -5.35 3.48
C PRO A 78 2.64 -3.89 3.50
N ALA A 79 1.34 -3.66 3.71
CA ALA A 79 0.79 -2.29 3.77
C ALA A 79 1.21 -1.57 5.05
N HIS A 80 1.23 -2.28 6.19
CA HIS A 80 1.73 -1.76 7.46
C HIS A 80 3.22 -1.43 7.38
N VAL A 81 4.04 -2.31 6.80
CA VAL A 81 5.48 -2.09 6.59
C VAL A 81 5.72 -0.86 5.72
N SER A 82 5.06 -0.76 4.56
CA SER A 82 5.22 0.38 3.68
C SER A 82 4.79 1.70 4.33
N ARG A 83 3.71 1.69 5.12
CA ARG A 83 3.28 2.85 5.91
C ARG A 83 4.34 3.26 6.93
N ILE A 84 4.94 2.30 7.66
CA ILE A 84 6.04 2.55 8.60
C ILE A 84 7.23 3.19 7.88
N ILE A 85 7.61 2.69 6.69
CA ILE A 85 8.70 3.26 5.88
C ILE A 85 8.43 4.73 5.53
N VAL A 86 7.20 5.09 5.16
CA VAL A 86 6.85 6.50 4.90
C VAL A 86 7.09 7.38 6.12
N TYR A 87 6.67 6.95 7.31
CA TYR A 87 6.90 7.73 8.53
C TYR A 87 8.38 7.74 8.95
N LYS A 88 9.15 6.66 8.70
CA LYS A 88 10.62 6.64 8.84
C LYS A 88 11.24 7.71 7.93
N LYS A 89 10.83 7.79 6.65
CA LYS A 89 11.30 8.81 5.69
C LYS A 89 10.96 10.24 6.12
N ARG A 90 9.84 10.44 6.82
CA ARG A 90 9.44 11.75 7.40
C ARG A 90 10.15 12.09 8.71
N GLY A 91 10.87 11.13 9.33
CA GLY A 91 11.56 11.32 10.60
C GLY A 91 10.64 11.29 11.83
N ASP A 92 9.39 10.86 11.69
CA ASP A 92 8.42 10.80 12.79
C ASP A 92 8.58 9.49 13.57
N LYS A 93 9.54 9.47 14.50
CA LYS A 93 9.88 8.30 15.32
C LYS A 93 8.71 7.85 16.21
N ASN A 94 7.98 8.81 16.80
CA ASN A 94 6.84 8.51 17.67
C ASN A 94 5.76 7.76 16.89
N ARG A 95 5.47 8.19 15.66
CA ARG A 95 4.50 7.51 14.82
C ARG A 95 4.98 6.14 14.37
N VAL A 96 6.26 5.98 14.05
CA VAL A 96 6.85 4.67 13.73
C VAL A 96 6.68 3.68 14.89
N GLU A 97 7.01 4.08 16.12
CA GLU A 97 6.84 3.22 17.30
C GLU A 97 5.38 2.82 17.52
N GLN A 98 4.44 3.76 17.33
CA GLN A 98 3.02 3.47 17.43
C GLN A 98 2.57 2.45 16.37
N LEU A 99 2.98 2.67 15.11
CA LEU A 99 2.60 1.78 14.01
C LEU A 99 3.17 0.36 14.18
N LEU A 100 4.39 0.23 14.71
CA LEU A 100 4.97 -1.08 15.03
C LEU A 100 4.18 -1.84 16.10
N LYS A 101 3.56 -1.11 17.06
CA LYS A 101 2.68 -1.71 18.08
C LYS A 101 1.32 -2.10 17.51
N GLU A 102 0.76 -1.28 16.61
CA GLU A 102 -0.51 -1.53 15.93
C GLU A 102 -0.43 -2.63 14.85
N MET A 103 0.77 -2.88 14.32
CA MET A 103 0.98 -3.85 13.25
C MET A 103 0.53 -5.26 13.69
N PRO A 104 -0.39 -5.90 12.94
CA PRO A 104 -0.87 -7.26 13.18
C PRO A 104 0.27 -8.27 13.29
N GLU A 105 0.07 -9.32 14.09
CA GLU A 105 1.11 -10.35 14.28
C GLU A 105 1.22 -11.33 13.11
N VAL A 106 0.11 -11.57 12.40
CA VAL A 106 0.06 -12.49 11.25
C VAL A 106 -0.87 -11.93 10.17
N MET A 107 -0.54 -12.22 8.91
CA MET A 107 -1.45 -12.08 7.77
C MET A 107 -2.10 -13.43 7.49
N LYS A 108 -3.42 -13.45 7.29
CA LYS A 108 -4.16 -14.64 6.87
C LYS A 108 -4.82 -14.46 5.51
N ILE A 109 -4.90 -15.56 4.77
CA ILE A 109 -5.70 -15.70 3.56
C ILE A 109 -6.42 -17.05 3.67
N ASP A 110 -7.73 -17.06 3.47
CA ASP A 110 -8.61 -18.23 3.65
C ASP A 110 -8.41 -18.89 5.02
N GLY A 111 -8.21 -18.08 6.05
CA GLY A 111 -7.94 -18.51 7.42
C GLY A 111 -6.54 -19.09 7.66
N LYS A 112 -5.71 -19.26 6.63
CA LYS A 112 -4.33 -19.77 6.75
C LYS A 112 -3.35 -18.63 6.96
N VAL A 113 -2.40 -18.81 7.88
CA VAL A 113 -1.30 -17.86 8.05
C VAL A 113 -0.38 -17.93 6.85
N VAL A 114 -0.17 -16.79 6.18
CA VAL A 114 0.68 -16.68 4.98
C VAL A 114 1.94 -15.84 5.21
N ALA A 115 1.94 -14.99 6.24
CA ALA A 115 3.10 -14.20 6.64
C ALA A 115 3.00 -13.83 8.13
N THR A 116 4.14 -13.62 8.77
CA THR A 116 4.22 -13.13 10.15
C THR A 116 4.85 -11.75 10.23
N LYS A 117 4.52 -11.02 11.29
CA LYS A 117 5.14 -9.73 11.59
C LYS A 117 6.66 -9.86 11.72
N LEU A 118 7.14 -10.94 12.31
CA LEU A 118 8.57 -11.19 12.45
C LEU A 118 9.25 -11.22 11.07
N ASP A 119 8.70 -11.98 10.12
CA ASP A 119 9.25 -12.08 8.76
C ASP A 119 9.19 -10.73 8.03
N ALA A 120 8.09 -9.98 8.23
CA ALA A 120 7.90 -8.68 7.61
C ALA A 120 8.86 -7.60 8.16
N LEU A 121 9.21 -7.66 9.45
CA LEU A 121 10.14 -6.71 10.08
C LEU A 121 11.60 -7.00 9.75
N GLN A 122 11.97 -8.23 9.40
CA GLN A 122 13.34 -8.56 8.95
C GLN A 122 13.72 -7.85 7.63
N GLN A 123 12.75 -7.29 6.91
CA GLN A 123 12.92 -6.63 5.62
C GLN A 123 13.04 -5.09 5.74
N LEU A 124 12.96 -4.53 6.96
CA LEU A 124 12.98 -3.09 7.27
C LEU A 124 14.37 -2.50 7.58
#